data_AF-A0A6F8ZUW2-F1
#
_entry.id   AF-A0A6F8ZUW2-F1
#
_cell.length_a   1.000
_cell.length_b   1.000
_cell.length_c   1.000
_cell.angle_alpha   90.00
_cell.angle_beta   90.00
_cell.angle_gamma   90.00
#
_symmetry.space_group_name_H-M   'P 1'
#
loop_
_entity.id
_entity.type
_entity.pdbx_description
1 polymer ?
#
loop_
_entity_poly.entity_id
_entity_poly.type
_entity_poly.pdbx_seq_one_letter_code
_entity_poly.pdbx_strand_id
1 'polypeptide(L)'
;MLVTVFCAPNDRSEITFALDVSPELELRDFVALCELESGIPAGEIQITYAEQPLKDLTRALGTYGLKDGDVVVLRQADRRPPPAQSAFPGMPRIDFSSITVPGTSSGSSQRFTRRQQQQASTSQQQRSPPPAAPPSLPGSASSPQGLDDPALLQQMLLANPHELSLLKERNPPLAEALLSGDLVLLEQQQDRARREQERIRLLTADPFDMEAQAKIEEDIRQHNVEENMTIAMEEAPESFGQVVMLYINCIVNGYHVKAFVDSGAQMTIMSQACAKRCNIMRLVDRRWAGIAKGVGTQKIIGRVHL
;
A
#
# COMPACT_ATOMS: atom_id res chain seq x y z
N MET A 1 11.13 0.56 -25.67
CA MET A 1 11.49 -0.87 -25.55
C MET A 1 10.84 -1.40 -24.30
N LEU A 2 10.09 -2.49 -24.44
CA LEU A 2 9.31 -3.07 -23.35
C LEU A 2 10.22 -3.94 -22.46
N VAL A 3 10.49 -3.48 -21.24
CA VAL A 3 11.26 -4.23 -20.23
C VAL A 3 10.31 -4.75 -19.16
N THR A 4 10.35 -6.05 -18.89
CA THR A 4 9.57 -6.68 -17.81
C THR A 4 10.38 -6.66 -16.52
N VAL A 5 9.84 -6.08 -15.46
CA VAL A 5 10.46 -6.05 -14.13
C VAL A 5 9.80 -7.12 -13.26
N PHE A 6 10.55 -8.18 -12.94
CA PHE A 6 10.16 -9.15 -11.91
C PHE A 6 10.71 -8.68 -10.57
N CYS A 7 9.84 -8.26 -9.67
CA CYS A 7 10.20 -7.78 -8.34
C CYS A 7 9.90 -8.86 -7.29
N ALA A 8 10.92 -9.20 -6.50
CA ALA A 8 10.81 -10.00 -5.29
C ALA A 8 11.20 -9.13 -4.08
N PRO A 9 10.22 -8.52 -3.39
CA PRO A 9 10.44 -7.82 -2.12
C PRO A 9 10.72 -8.80 -0.99
N ASN A 10 11.30 -8.32 0.12
CA ASN A 10 11.54 -9.18 1.29
C ASN A 10 10.23 -9.44 2.09
N ASP A 11 9.36 -8.43 2.19
CA ASP A 11 8.16 -8.43 3.07
C ASP A 11 6.81 -8.29 2.32
N ARG A 12 6.79 -8.46 0.99
CA ARG A 12 5.57 -8.35 0.15
C ARG A 12 5.50 -9.47 -0.88
N SER A 13 4.32 -9.68 -1.46
CA SER A 13 4.12 -10.58 -2.60
C SER A 13 4.98 -10.19 -3.80
N GLU A 14 5.45 -11.18 -4.56
CA GLU A 14 6.10 -10.98 -5.85
C GLU A 14 5.18 -10.15 -6.78
N ILE A 15 5.74 -9.11 -7.41
CA ILE A 15 5.02 -8.23 -8.34
C ILE A 15 5.78 -8.18 -9.66
N THR A 16 5.06 -8.31 -10.77
CA THR A 16 5.63 -8.22 -12.12
C THR A 16 4.90 -7.14 -12.90
N PHE A 17 5.65 -6.17 -13.43
CA PHE A 17 5.15 -5.06 -14.23
C PHE A 17 6.03 -4.86 -15.47
N ALA A 18 5.53 -4.12 -16.46
CA ALA A 18 6.24 -3.88 -17.71
C ALA A 18 6.33 -2.39 -18.01
N LEU A 19 7.55 -1.92 -18.29
CA LEU A 19 7.87 -0.52 -18.58
C LEU A 19 8.29 -0.38 -20.04
N ASP A 20 7.64 0.50 -20.81
CA ASP A 20 8.13 0.89 -22.14
C ASP A 20 9.07 2.10 -22.00
N VAL A 21 10.36 1.88 -22.21
CA VAL A 21 11.43 2.85 -21.93
C VAL A 21 12.35 3.07 -23.13
N SER A 22 13.01 4.22 -23.22
CA SER A 22 14.06 4.41 -24.22
C SER A 22 15.26 3.51 -23.93
N PRO A 23 15.93 2.89 -24.94
CA PRO A 23 17.23 2.26 -24.73
C PRO A 23 18.31 3.27 -24.29
N GLU A 24 18.08 4.56 -24.49
CA GLU A 24 18.95 5.66 -24.07
C GLU A 24 18.65 6.17 -22.65
N LEU A 25 17.58 5.67 -21.99
CA LEU A 25 17.23 6.06 -20.62
C LEU A 25 18.34 5.70 -19.63
N GLU A 26 18.72 6.63 -18.75
CA GLU A 26 19.67 6.36 -17.66
C GLU A 26 19.10 5.38 -16.64
N LEU A 27 19.96 4.53 -16.07
CA LEU A 27 19.58 3.62 -14.98
C LEU A 27 18.94 4.35 -13.79
N ARG A 28 19.36 5.60 -13.51
CA ARG A 28 18.75 6.46 -12.49
C ARG A 28 17.24 6.62 -12.67
N ASP A 29 16.81 7.00 -13.87
CA ASP A 29 15.40 7.29 -14.15
C ASP A 29 14.60 5.98 -14.25
N PHE A 30 15.23 4.91 -14.72
CA PHE A 30 14.65 3.56 -14.66
C PHE A 30 14.39 3.08 -13.22
N VAL A 31 15.29 3.38 -12.28
CA VAL A 31 15.09 3.09 -10.84
C VAL A 31 13.93 3.91 -10.28
N ALA A 32 13.77 5.17 -10.68
CA ALA A 32 12.63 6.01 -10.26
C ALA A 32 11.28 5.50 -10.80
N LEU A 33 11.24 5.00 -12.04
CA LEU A 33 10.06 4.31 -12.57
C LEU A 33 9.76 3.02 -11.78
N CYS A 34 10.80 2.26 -11.41
CA CYS A 34 10.62 1.06 -10.59
C CYS A 34 10.18 1.38 -9.15
N GLU A 35 10.60 2.50 -8.56
CA GLU A 35 10.13 3.00 -7.25
C GLU A 35 8.63 3.30 -7.28
N LEU A 36 8.15 3.93 -8.35
CA LEU A 36 6.73 4.24 -8.54
C LEU A 36 5.85 2.99 -8.65
N GLU A 37 6.25 2.01 -9.45
CA GLU A 37 5.46 0.78 -9.70
C GLU A 37 5.56 -0.27 -8.57
N SER A 38 6.72 -0.40 -7.91
CA SER A 38 6.90 -1.38 -6.82
C SER A 38 6.60 -0.85 -5.42
N GLY A 39 6.60 0.48 -5.25
CA GLY A 39 6.49 1.12 -3.94
C GLY A 39 7.64 0.75 -2.99
N ILE A 40 8.84 0.51 -3.54
CA ILE A 40 10.10 0.29 -2.80
C ILE A 40 10.98 1.54 -3.01
N PRO A 41 11.57 2.14 -1.94
CA PRO A 41 12.40 3.33 -2.09
C PRO A 41 13.60 3.12 -3.02
N ALA A 42 13.95 4.10 -3.85
CA ALA A 42 15.05 4.02 -4.82
C ALA A 42 16.42 3.69 -4.18
N GLY A 43 16.62 4.04 -2.90
CA GLY A 43 17.83 3.69 -2.13
C GLY A 43 17.90 2.22 -1.66
N GLU A 44 16.79 1.48 -1.74
CA GLU A 44 16.67 0.06 -1.40
C GLU A 44 16.53 -0.84 -2.65
N ILE A 45 16.30 -0.25 -3.83
CA ILE A 45 16.19 -0.97 -5.11
C ILE A 45 17.57 -1.47 -5.58
N GLN A 46 17.69 -2.79 -5.81
CA GLN A 46 18.80 -3.38 -6.54
C GLN A 46 18.29 -4.12 -7.80
N ILE A 47 18.64 -3.60 -8.99
CA ILE A 47 18.26 -4.18 -10.28
C ILE A 47 19.37 -5.10 -10.80
N THR A 48 19.00 -6.29 -11.29
CA THR A 48 19.91 -7.30 -11.83
C THR A 48 19.43 -7.75 -13.22
N TYR A 49 20.34 -7.81 -14.18
CA TYR A 49 20.08 -8.27 -15.55
C TYR A 49 21.21 -9.20 -16.00
N ALA A 50 20.87 -10.34 -16.63
CA ALA A 50 21.85 -11.36 -17.03
C ALA A 50 22.87 -11.73 -15.92
N GLU A 51 22.35 -11.97 -14.69
CA GLU A 51 23.11 -12.21 -13.45
C GLU A 51 24.02 -11.06 -12.97
N GLN A 52 24.09 -9.94 -13.70
CA GLN A 52 24.90 -8.77 -13.34
C GLN A 52 24.04 -7.68 -12.67
N PRO A 53 24.42 -7.21 -11.46
CA PRO A 53 23.75 -6.08 -10.82
C PRO A 53 24.10 -4.77 -11.54
N LEU A 54 23.08 -3.99 -11.90
CA LEU A 54 23.22 -2.67 -12.50
C LEU A 54 23.61 -1.67 -11.40
N LYS A 55 24.70 -0.92 -11.59
CA LYS A 55 25.36 -0.10 -10.53
C LYS A 55 25.69 1.34 -10.92
N ASP A 56 25.84 1.63 -12.20
CA ASP A 56 26.19 2.95 -12.70
C ASP A 56 24.89 3.65 -13.10
N LEU A 57 24.41 4.51 -12.20
CA LEU A 57 23.14 5.21 -12.36
C LEU A 57 23.14 6.15 -13.59
N THR A 58 24.30 6.57 -14.07
CA THR A 58 24.45 7.48 -15.23
C THR A 58 24.58 6.76 -16.57
N ARG A 59 24.56 5.41 -16.56
CA ARG A 59 24.69 4.60 -17.77
C ARG A 59 23.33 4.23 -18.34
N ALA A 60 23.17 4.41 -19.65
CA ALA A 60 21.94 4.07 -20.36
C ALA A 60 21.66 2.56 -20.39
N LEU A 61 20.38 2.18 -20.33
CA LEU A 61 19.94 0.78 -20.28
C LEU A 61 20.45 -0.07 -21.46
N GLY A 62 20.40 0.47 -22.69
CA GLY A 62 20.92 -0.21 -23.88
C GLY A 62 22.43 -0.47 -23.81
N THR A 63 23.19 0.37 -23.08
CA THR A 63 24.63 0.15 -22.84
C THR A 63 24.89 -0.98 -21.85
N TYR A 64 23.88 -1.45 -21.11
CA TYR A 64 23.93 -2.70 -20.33
C TYR A 64 23.53 -3.94 -21.14
N GLY A 65 23.12 -3.77 -22.39
CA GLY A 65 22.73 -4.86 -23.30
C GLY A 65 21.25 -5.21 -23.30
N LEU A 66 20.43 -4.53 -22.49
CA LEU A 66 18.97 -4.70 -22.43
C LEU A 66 18.34 -4.45 -23.81
N LYS A 67 17.32 -5.24 -24.13
CA LYS A 67 16.57 -5.21 -25.39
C LYS A 67 15.06 -5.18 -25.13
N ASP A 68 14.32 -4.98 -26.21
CA ASP A 68 12.87 -5.14 -26.24
C ASP A 68 12.48 -6.60 -25.90
N GLY A 69 11.58 -6.76 -24.92
CA GLY A 69 11.13 -8.05 -24.41
C GLY A 69 11.98 -8.67 -23.30
N ASP A 70 13.07 -8.03 -22.86
CA ASP A 70 13.93 -8.56 -21.80
C ASP A 70 13.28 -8.48 -20.40
N VAL A 71 13.70 -9.40 -19.52
CA VAL A 71 13.30 -9.44 -18.10
C VAL A 71 14.46 -9.00 -17.21
N VAL A 72 14.20 -8.08 -16.28
CA VAL A 72 15.11 -7.69 -15.20
C VAL A 72 14.55 -8.13 -13.85
N VAL A 73 15.44 -8.47 -12.92
CA VAL A 73 15.08 -8.85 -11.54
C VAL A 73 15.34 -7.67 -10.62
N LEU A 74 14.31 -7.19 -9.94
CA LEU A 74 14.40 -6.21 -8.88
C LEU A 74 14.34 -6.91 -7.52
N ARG A 75 15.31 -6.61 -6.65
CA ARG A 75 15.31 -7.02 -5.24
C ARG A 75 15.34 -5.80 -4.34
N GLN A 76 14.73 -5.95 -3.16
CA GLN A 76 14.92 -5.01 -2.05
C GLN A 76 16.20 -5.38 -1.30
N ALA A 77 17.11 -4.42 -1.12
CA ALA A 77 18.30 -4.56 -0.32
C ALA A 77 18.05 -4.00 1.09
N ASP A 78 18.57 -4.69 2.12
CA ASP A 78 18.41 -4.25 3.51
C ASP A 78 18.91 -2.82 3.71
N ARG A 79 18.07 -2.01 4.37
CA ARG A 79 18.25 -0.58 4.61
C ARG A 79 19.54 -0.28 5.39
N ARG A 80 20.66 -0.14 4.69
CA ARG A 80 21.89 0.40 5.27
C ARG A 80 21.65 1.85 5.69
N PRO A 81 21.90 2.22 6.96
CA PRO A 81 21.78 3.61 7.37
C PRO A 81 22.76 4.46 6.54
N PRO A 82 22.37 5.67 6.11
CA PRO A 82 23.22 6.52 5.30
C PRO A 82 24.51 6.86 6.07
N PRO A 83 25.68 6.94 5.40
CA PRO A 83 26.91 7.35 6.05
C PRO A 83 26.72 8.74 6.67
N ALA A 84 26.92 8.83 7.98
CA ALA A 84 26.61 10.04 8.74
C ALA A 84 27.41 11.24 8.20
N GLN A 85 26.72 12.17 7.55
CA GLN A 85 27.35 13.40 7.05
C GLN A 85 27.99 14.17 8.19
N SER A 86 29.16 14.73 7.90
CA SER A 86 30.12 15.31 8.85
C SER A 86 29.47 16.17 9.91
N ALA A 87 29.73 15.85 11.18
CA ALA A 87 29.27 16.69 12.29
C ALA A 87 30.15 17.94 12.42
N PHE A 88 29.51 19.11 12.44
CA PHE A 88 30.13 20.31 13.03
C PHE A 88 30.11 20.15 14.56
N PRO A 89 31.24 20.35 15.27
CA PRO A 89 31.26 20.23 16.73
C PRO A 89 30.63 21.47 17.38
N GLY A 90 29.53 21.30 18.12
CA GLY A 90 28.99 22.38 18.96
C GLY A 90 27.51 22.31 19.35
N MET A 91 26.66 21.55 18.63
CA MET A 91 25.23 21.44 18.94
C MET A 91 24.74 19.99 18.99
N PRO A 92 23.80 19.65 19.89
CA PRO A 92 23.09 18.37 19.84
C PRO A 92 22.21 18.30 18.59
N ARG A 93 22.23 17.17 17.88
CA ARG A 93 21.33 16.91 16.74
C ARG A 93 19.91 16.62 17.27
N ILE A 94 18.96 17.48 16.95
CA ILE A 94 17.52 17.18 17.09
C ILE A 94 17.06 16.51 15.79
N ASP A 95 16.55 15.29 15.89
CA ASP A 95 15.97 14.56 14.76
C ASP A 95 14.44 14.71 14.78
N PHE A 96 13.92 15.39 13.77
CA PHE A 96 12.48 15.66 13.62
C PHE A 96 11.74 14.60 12.79
N SER A 97 12.43 13.56 12.28
CA SER A 97 11.81 12.51 11.46
C SER A 97 10.91 11.54 12.23
N SER A 98 10.94 11.60 13.56
CA SER A 98 10.19 10.73 14.48
C SER A 98 8.87 11.33 14.98
N ILE A 99 8.55 12.60 14.68
CA ILE A 99 7.33 13.26 15.18
C ILE A 99 6.13 12.87 14.33
N THR A 100 5.35 11.90 14.82
CA THR A 100 4.07 11.49 14.22
C THR A 100 2.96 12.50 14.48
N VAL A 101 2.52 13.19 13.42
CA VAL A 101 1.38 14.11 13.47
C VAL A 101 0.05 13.33 13.40
N PRO A 102 -0.85 13.42 14.39
CA PRO A 102 -2.18 12.84 14.28
C PRO A 102 -3.06 13.77 13.43
N GLY A 103 -3.40 13.37 12.21
CA GLY A 103 -4.21 14.23 11.33
C GLY A 103 -4.46 13.79 9.89
N THR A 104 -3.87 12.69 9.40
CA THR A 104 -4.16 12.17 8.05
C THR A 104 -4.42 10.67 8.07
N SER A 105 -5.64 10.26 7.73
CA SER A 105 -6.07 8.87 7.69
C SER A 105 -5.72 8.20 6.36
N SER A 106 -4.73 7.31 6.37
CA SER A 106 -4.50 6.30 5.34
C SER A 106 -4.37 4.94 6.02
N GLY A 107 -5.48 4.22 6.13
CA GLY A 107 -5.53 2.95 6.86
C GLY A 107 -4.87 1.81 6.09
N SER A 108 -4.08 1.00 6.80
CA SER A 108 -3.57 -0.29 6.31
C SER A 108 -3.92 -1.38 7.33
N SER A 109 -5.04 -2.07 7.09
CA SER A 109 -5.59 -3.08 8.02
C SER A 109 -4.64 -4.27 8.20
N GLN A 110 -4.21 -4.54 9.43
CA GLN A 110 -3.33 -5.66 9.75
C GLN A 110 -4.12 -6.96 9.90
N ARG A 111 -4.28 -7.71 8.80
CA ARG A 111 -4.87 -9.06 8.81
C ARG A 111 -3.98 -10.06 9.55
N PHE A 112 -4.29 -10.34 10.81
CA PHE A 112 -3.69 -11.44 11.57
C PHE A 112 -4.15 -12.79 11.01
N THR A 113 -3.23 -13.69 10.65
CA THR A 113 -3.57 -15.07 10.25
C THR A 113 -3.08 -16.11 11.28
N ARG A 114 -4.00 -16.57 12.12
CA ARG A 114 -3.77 -17.59 13.14
C ARG A 114 -3.80 -19.00 12.52
N ARG A 115 -2.63 -19.55 12.16
CA ARG A 115 -2.53 -20.93 11.64
C ARG A 115 -2.99 -21.97 12.68
N GLN A 116 -3.87 -22.88 12.25
CA GLN A 116 -4.12 -24.14 12.98
C GLN A 116 -2.91 -25.08 12.84
N GLN A 117 -2.65 -25.90 13.86
CA GLN A 117 -1.67 -26.98 13.81
C GLN A 117 -2.36 -28.32 13.57
N GLN A 118 -1.89 -29.06 12.57
CA GLN A 118 -1.94 -30.52 12.54
C GLN A 118 -0.58 -31.05 12.06
N GLN A 119 0.15 -31.70 12.96
CA GLN A 119 1.25 -32.60 12.61
C GLN A 119 1.38 -33.66 13.72
N ALA A 120 1.88 -34.84 13.35
CA ALA A 120 1.84 -36.03 14.19
C ALA A 120 3.25 -36.55 14.56
N SER A 121 3.28 -37.69 15.26
CA SER A 121 4.46 -38.50 15.63
C SER A 121 5.50 -37.91 16.60
N THR A 122 5.42 -38.37 17.86
CA THR A 122 6.45 -39.17 18.57
C THR A 122 7.88 -39.17 18.01
N SER A 123 8.98 -39.06 18.79
CA SER A 123 9.20 -38.96 20.25
C SER A 123 10.69 -38.53 20.52
N GLN A 124 11.34 -38.51 21.70
CA GLN A 124 11.09 -39.18 22.99
C GLN A 124 11.66 -38.42 24.23
N GLN A 125 12.37 -39.09 25.15
CA GLN A 125 12.75 -38.64 26.50
C GLN A 125 14.20 -38.14 26.65
N GLN A 126 14.41 -37.07 27.43
CA GLN A 126 15.39 -37.04 28.54
C GLN A 126 15.04 -35.89 29.53
N ARG A 127 15.74 -35.79 30.69
CA ARG A 127 15.37 -34.94 31.85
C ARG A 127 16.38 -33.81 32.14
N SER A 128 15.89 -32.80 32.87
CA SER A 128 16.63 -31.72 33.60
C SER A 128 17.05 -30.50 32.77
N PRO A 129 17.30 -29.33 33.39
CA PRO A 129 16.69 -28.70 34.59
C PRO A 129 15.93 -27.39 34.19
N PRO A 130 15.32 -26.60 35.09
CA PRO A 130 14.67 -25.34 34.68
C PRO A 130 15.69 -24.24 34.32
N PRO A 131 15.53 -23.52 33.20
CA PRO A 131 16.30 -22.30 32.91
C PRO A 131 15.83 -21.13 33.80
N ALA A 132 16.72 -20.15 33.97
CA ALA A 132 16.51 -19.02 34.88
C ALA A 132 15.45 -18.00 34.38
N ALA A 133 15.04 -17.10 35.28
CA ALA A 133 14.19 -15.96 34.96
C ALA A 133 14.79 -15.10 33.81
N PRO A 134 13.96 -14.46 32.97
CA PRO A 134 14.44 -13.56 31.92
C PRO A 134 15.24 -12.40 32.53
N PRO A 135 16.33 -11.94 31.88
CA PRO A 135 17.15 -10.87 32.41
C PRO A 135 16.36 -9.56 32.48
N SER A 136 16.48 -8.86 33.61
CA SER A 136 15.97 -7.51 33.78
C SER A 136 16.55 -6.58 32.70
N LEU A 137 15.69 -6.00 31.87
CA LEU A 137 16.08 -5.09 30.79
C LEU A 137 16.87 -3.89 31.35
N PRO A 138 18.14 -3.68 30.96
CA PRO A 138 18.86 -2.46 31.28
C PRO A 138 18.39 -1.33 30.38
N GLY A 139 18.15 -0.16 30.95
CA GLY A 139 17.75 1.02 30.19
C GLY A 139 16.25 1.09 29.92
N SER A 140 15.50 1.51 30.95
CA SER A 140 14.46 2.51 30.69
C SER A 140 15.10 3.63 29.87
N ALA A 141 14.62 3.86 28.64
CA ALA A 141 15.17 4.89 27.78
C ALA A 141 15.10 6.23 28.52
N SER A 142 16.25 6.83 28.82
CA SER A 142 16.30 8.11 29.48
C SER A 142 15.88 9.19 28.49
N SER A 143 14.60 9.56 28.51
CA SER A 143 14.17 10.90 28.11
C SER A 143 15.17 11.89 28.72
N PRO A 144 15.76 12.82 27.93
CA PRO A 144 16.64 13.82 28.50
C PRO A 144 15.84 14.61 29.55
N GLN A 145 16.28 14.52 30.81
CA GLN A 145 15.49 14.80 32.03
C GLN A 145 15.25 16.30 32.27
N GLY A 146 14.62 16.95 31.29
CA GLY A 146 14.34 18.37 31.20
C GLY A 146 13.44 18.77 30.02
N LEU A 147 12.87 17.81 29.27
CA LEU A 147 11.84 18.07 28.24
C LEU A 147 10.43 17.64 28.67
N ASP A 148 10.30 16.83 29.73
CA ASP A 148 9.01 16.33 30.22
C ASP A 148 8.22 17.38 31.06
N ASP A 149 8.83 18.53 31.38
CA ASP A 149 8.18 19.65 32.08
C ASP A 149 7.69 20.69 31.04
N PRO A 150 6.36 20.80 30.81
CA PRO A 150 5.82 21.67 29.78
C PRO A 150 6.04 23.16 30.06
N ALA A 151 6.21 23.56 31.33
CA ALA A 151 6.47 24.96 31.67
C ALA A 151 7.89 25.36 31.27
N LEU A 152 8.88 24.48 31.51
CA LEU A 152 10.26 24.69 31.08
C LEU A 152 10.38 24.70 29.55
N LEU A 153 9.66 23.80 28.86
CA LEU A 153 9.65 23.72 27.41
C LEU A 153 8.95 24.92 26.74
N GLN A 154 7.85 25.42 27.33
CA GLN A 154 7.24 26.69 26.93
C GLN A 154 8.20 27.87 27.14
N GLN A 155 8.89 27.94 28.29
CA GLN A 155 9.84 29.00 28.58
C GLN A 155 11.04 28.99 27.62
N MET A 156 11.53 27.82 27.22
CA MET A 156 12.59 27.65 26.22
C MET A 156 12.16 28.18 24.84
N LEU A 157 10.97 27.78 24.36
CA LEU A 157 10.42 28.22 23.07
C LEU A 157 10.11 29.72 23.04
N LEU A 158 9.65 30.30 24.15
CA LEU A 158 9.46 31.75 24.29
C LEU A 158 10.79 32.51 24.37
N ALA A 159 11.85 31.89 24.89
CA ALA A 159 13.19 32.46 24.98
C ALA A 159 13.99 32.43 23.66
N ASN A 160 13.61 31.59 22.69
CA ASN A 160 14.23 31.57 21.35
C ASN A 160 13.27 32.03 20.23
N PRO A 161 13.34 33.32 19.81
CA PRO A 161 12.50 33.86 18.74
C PRO A 161 12.59 33.12 17.39
N HIS A 162 13.72 32.45 17.11
CA HIS A 162 13.90 31.73 15.85
C HIS A 162 13.10 30.42 15.83
N GLU A 163 13.14 29.65 16.92
CA GLU A 163 12.31 28.44 17.09
C GLU A 163 10.82 28.80 17.08
N LEU A 164 10.42 29.88 17.74
CA LEU A 164 9.04 30.36 17.72
C LEU A 164 8.57 30.78 16.31
N SER A 165 9.45 31.33 15.48
CA SER A 165 9.16 31.63 14.07
C SER A 165 8.98 30.35 13.24
N LEU A 166 9.87 29.37 13.41
CA LEU A 166 9.76 28.07 12.72
C LEU A 166 8.50 27.30 13.15
N LEU A 167 8.15 27.37 14.44
CA LEU A 167 6.96 26.71 14.99
C LEU A 167 5.67 27.37 14.48
N LYS A 168 5.64 28.71 14.32
CA LYS A 168 4.54 29.42 13.62
C LYS A 168 4.37 28.97 12.16
N GLU A 169 5.48 28.78 11.45
CA GLU A 169 5.46 28.37 10.05
C GLU A 169 5.02 26.89 9.87
N ARG A 170 5.45 26.00 10.77
CA ARG A 170 5.20 24.55 10.65
C ARG A 170 3.99 24.04 11.42
N ASN A 171 3.56 24.70 12.49
CA ASN A 171 2.42 24.31 13.32
C ASN A 171 1.74 25.55 13.95
N PRO A 172 1.04 26.38 13.16
CA PRO A 172 0.38 27.60 13.64
C PRO A 172 -0.51 27.42 14.88
N PRO A 173 -1.42 26.42 15.01
CA PRO A 173 -2.26 26.30 16.21
C PRO A 173 -1.47 25.97 17.48
N LEU A 174 -0.33 25.28 17.38
CA LEU A 174 0.56 25.08 18.54
C LEU A 174 1.29 26.37 18.91
N ALA A 175 1.69 27.18 17.93
CA ALA A 175 2.30 28.48 18.17
C ALA A 175 1.31 29.48 18.80
N GLU A 176 0.05 29.45 18.39
CA GLU A 176 -1.02 30.24 18.98
C GLU A 176 -1.31 29.79 20.42
N ALA A 177 -1.41 28.47 20.68
CA ALA A 177 -1.60 27.94 22.03
C ALA A 177 -0.44 28.26 22.99
N LEU A 178 0.81 28.26 22.51
CA LEU A 178 1.99 28.68 23.29
C LEU A 178 1.98 30.17 23.64
N LEU A 179 1.36 31.00 22.80
CA LEU A 179 1.28 32.47 22.95
C LEU A 179 0.05 32.95 23.71
N SER A 180 -1.09 32.23 23.63
CA SER A 180 -2.26 32.51 24.47
C SER A 180 -2.05 31.99 25.90
N GLY A 181 -1.30 30.90 26.07
CA GLY A 181 -1.09 30.25 27.36
C GLY A 181 -2.32 29.49 27.89
N ASP A 182 -3.37 29.38 27.07
CA ASP A 182 -4.68 28.88 27.51
C ASP A 182 -4.84 27.37 27.35
N LEU A 183 -5.27 26.75 28.46
CA LEU A 183 -6.13 25.56 28.67
C LEU A 183 -6.27 24.49 27.57
N VAL A 184 -6.51 24.84 26.31
CA VAL A 184 -6.75 23.90 25.18
C VAL A 184 -5.59 22.92 25.00
N LEU A 185 -4.35 23.38 25.18
CA LEU A 185 -3.15 22.52 25.13
C LEU A 185 -3.17 21.49 26.27
N LEU A 186 -3.64 21.90 27.45
CA LEU A 186 -3.74 21.11 28.67
C LEU A 186 -4.89 20.08 28.58
N GLU A 187 -6.03 20.46 28.01
CA GLU A 187 -7.16 19.58 27.70
C GLU A 187 -6.77 18.55 26.63
N GLN A 188 -6.11 18.97 25.55
CA GLN A 188 -5.62 18.04 24.52
C GLN A 188 -4.53 17.09 25.04
N GLN A 189 -3.68 17.54 25.99
CA GLN A 189 -2.74 16.67 26.70
C GLN A 189 -3.46 15.65 27.58
N GLN A 190 -4.44 16.08 28.39
CA GLN A 190 -5.24 15.19 29.23
C GLN A 190 -5.99 14.14 28.39
N ASP A 191 -6.58 14.54 27.26
CA ASP A 191 -7.36 13.62 26.43
C ASP A 191 -6.47 12.61 25.67
N ARG A 192 -5.23 12.99 25.30
CA ARG A 192 -4.20 12.02 24.86
C ARG A 192 -3.79 11.09 25.99
N ALA A 193 -3.41 11.64 27.15
CA ALA A 193 -2.97 10.87 28.32
C ALA A 193 -4.05 9.89 28.81
N ARG A 194 -5.34 10.25 28.68
CA ARG A 194 -6.48 9.39 29.03
C ARG A 194 -6.62 8.20 28.07
N ARG A 195 -6.55 8.45 26.76
CA ARG A 195 -6.56 7.38 25.73
C ARG A 195 -5.33 6.48 25.85
N GLU A 196 -4.17 7.06 26.17
CA GLU A 196 -2.93 6.32 26.39
C GLU A 196 -2.97 5.51 27.69
N GLN A 197 -3.54 6.03 28.79
CA GLN A 197 -3.82 5.27 30.00
C GLN A 197 -4.82 4.13 29.75
N GLU A 198 -5.88 4.34 28.96
CA GLU A 198 -6.82 3.27 28.61
C GLU A 198 -6.15 2.18 27.75
N ARG A 199 -5.33 2.58 26.77
CA ARG A 199 -4.52 1.67 25.95
C ARG A 199 -3.50 0.90 26.79
N ILE A 200 -2.77 1.56 27.69
CA ILE A 200 -1.83 0.94 28.63
C ILE A 200 -2.58 -0.01 29.56
N ARG A 201 -3.76 0.37 30.06
CA ARG A 201 -4.58 -0.49 30.94
C ARG A 201 -5.08 -1.74 30.24
N LEU A 202 -5.38 -1.70 28.94
CA LEU A 202 -5.68 -2.88 28.13
C LEU A 202 -4.44 -3.74 27.83
N LEU A 203 -3.29 -3.12 27.58
CA LEU A 203 -2.00 -3.82 27.35
C LEU A 203 -1.36 -4.37 28.63
N THR A 204 -1.77 -3.89 29.80
CA THR A 204 -1.29 -4.29 31.14
C THR A 204 -2.40 -4.98 31.94
N ALA A 205 -3.54 -5.27 31.32
CA ALA A 205 -4.58 -6.10 31.91
C ALA A 205 -4.05 -7.52 32.14
N ASP A 206 -4.57 -8.20 33.16
CA ASP A 206 -4.29 -9.62 33.35
C ASP A 206 -4.85 -10.39 32.13
N PRO A 207 -4.10 -11.34 31.52
CA PRO A 207 -4.60 -12.20 30.45
C PRO A 207 -5.88 -13.00 30.79
N PHE A 208 -6.32 -13.01 32.04
CA PHE A 208 -7.58 -13.59 32.51
C PHE A 208 -8.66 -12.57 32.89
N ASP A 209 -8.47 -11.27 32.66
CA ASP A 209 -9.49 -10.24 32.90
C ASP A 209 -10.63 -10.33 31.87
N MET A 210 -11.83 -10.68 32.35
CA MET A 210 -13.00 -10.89 31.49
C MET A 210 -13.49 -9.60 30.82
N GLU A 211 -13.26 -8.41 31.39
CA GLU A 211 -13.69 -7.15 30.77
C GLU A 211 -12.81 -6.80 29.56
N ALA A 212 -11.48 -6.97 29.71
CA ALA A 212 -10.54 -6.83 28.60
C ALA A 212 -10.80 -7.88 27.50
N GLN A 213 -11.02 -9.15 27.89
CA GLN A 213 -11.30 -10.22 26.94
C GLN A 213 -12.61 -10.02 26.16
N ALA A 214 -13.67 -9.48 26.80
CA ALA A 214 -14.93 -9.16 26.13
C ALA A 214 -14.79 -7.98 25.15
N LYS A 215 -13.98 -6.97 25.48
CA LYS A 215 -13.68 -5.85 24.56
C LYS A 215 -12.90 -6.33 23.33
N ILE A 216 -11.93 -7.21 23.52
CA ILE A 216 -11.17 -7.87 22.43
C ILE A 216 -12.10 -8.74 21.56
N GLU A 217 -13.06 -9.46 22.15
CA GLU A 217 -14.03 -10.26 21.38
C GLU A 217 -14.94 -9.38 20.51
N GLU A 218 -15.46 -8.27 21.03
CA GLU A 218 -16.28 -7.32 20.27
C GLU A 218 -15.47 -6.61 19.17
N ASP A 219 -14.24 -6.17 19.44
CA ASP A 219 -13.36 -5.56 18.43
C ASP A 219 -13.08 -6.54 17.26
N ILE A 220 -12.81 -7.82 17.58
CA ILE A 220 -12.65 -8.88 16.57
C ILE A 220 -13.96 -9.13 15.81
N ARG A 221 -15.11 -9.10 16.50
CA ARG A 221 -16.43 -9.28 15.88
C ARG A 221 -16.76 -8.15 14.90
N GLN A 222 -16.47 -6.91 15.26
CA GLN A 222 -16.63 -5.73 14.38
C GLN A 222 -15.72 -5.86 13.14
N HIS A 223 -14.42 -6.11 13.33
CA HIS A 223 -13.47 -6.28 12.22
C HIS A 223 -13.91 -7.39 11.23
N ASN A 224 -14.38 -8.53 11.74
CA ASN A 224 -14.87 -9.63 10.88
C ASN A 224 -16.14 -9.25 10.10
N VAL A 225 -17.01 -8.39 10.65
CA VAL A 225 -18.22 -7.90 9.96
C VAL A 225 -17.85 -6.85 8.90
N GLU A 226 -16.95 -5.92 9.20
CA GLU A 226 -16.44 -4.92 8.25
C GLU A 226 -15.66 -5.57 7.09
N GLU A 227 -14.84 -6.58 7.39
CA GLU A 227 -14.08 -7.34 6.38
C GLU A 227 -15.02 -8.13 5.45
N ASN A 228 -16.03 -8.80 6.01
CA ASN A 228 -17.06 -9.49 5.21
C ASN A 228 -17.91 -8.50 4.39
N MET A 229 -18.21 -7.31 4.93
CA MET A 229 -18.91 -6.25 4.20
C MET A 229 -18.08 -5.75 3.02
N THR A 230 -16.77 -5.55 3.22
CA THR A 230 -15.82 -5.11 2.18
C THR A 230 -15.76 -6.12 1.03
N ILE A 231 -15.55 -7.41 1.35
CA ILE A 231 -15.54 -8.49 0.35
C ILE A 231 -16.86 -8.54 -0.41
N ALA A 232 -17.99 -8.39 0.26
CA ALA A 232 -19.31 -8.42 -0.37
C ALA A 232 -19.59 -7.18 -1.25
N MET A 233 -18.98 -6.02 -0.96
CA MET A 233 -19.03 -4.84 -1.83
C MET A 233 -18.16 -4.99 -3.07
N GLU A 234 -17.00 -5.66 -2.97
CA GLU A 234 -16.08 -5.90 -4.11
C GLU A 234 -16.59 -7.00 -5.04
N GLU A 235 -16.92 -8.18 -4.50
CA GLU A 235 -17.30 -9.37 -5.28
C GLU A 235 -18.78 -9.40 -5.67
N ALA A 236 -19.67 -8.76 -4.89
CA ALA A 236 -21.12 -8.83 -5.07
C ALA A 236 -21.86 -7.49 -4.90
N PRO A 237 -21.44 -6.40 -5.59
CA PRO A 237 -22.06 -5.07 -5.47
C PRO A 237 -23.56 -5.03 -5.79
N GLU A 238 -24.06 -5.97 -6.61
CA GLU A 238 -25.50 -6.18 -6.87
C GLU A 238 -26.32 -6.44 -5.60
N SER A 239 -25.69 -6.89 -4.51
CA SER A 239 -26.33 -7.12 -3.20
C SER A 239 -26.64 -5.83 -2.44
N PHE A 240 -25.96 -4.72 -2.78
CA PHE A 240 -26.01 -3.45 -2.06
C PHE A 240 -26.59 -2.30 -2.88
N GLY A 241 -26.67 -2.44 -4.20
CA GLY A 241 -27.20 -1.39 -5.07
C GLY A 241 -27.68 -1.91 -6.42
N GLN A 242 -28.59 -1.15 -7.05
CA GLN A 242 -29.08 -1.46 -8.39
C GLN A 242 -28.00 -1.13 -9.43
N VAL A 243 -27.24 -2.14 -9.86
CA VAL A 243 -26.24 -2.00 -10.93
C VAL A 243 -26.92 -1.65 -12.25
N VAL A 244 -26.55 -0.51 -12.83
CA VAL A 244 -27.09 -0.02 -14.10
C VAL A 244 -26.17 -0.42 -15.25
N MET A 245 -26.66 -1.31 -16.11
CA MET A 245 -25.95 -1.74 -17.32
C MET A 245 -25.68 -0.56 -18.27
N LEU A 246 -24.43 -0.41 -18.70
CA LEU A 246 -23.98 0.69 -19.53
C LEU A 246 -24.43 0.52 -21.00
N TYR A 247 -25.09 1.54 -21.55
CA TYR A 247 -25.51 1.56 -22.95
C TYR A 247 -25.17 2.89 -23.62
N ILE A 248 -24.68 2.83 -24.85
CA ILE A 248 -24.46 3.99 -25.72
C ILE A 248 -25.36 3.93 -26.96
N ASN A 249 -25.85 5.08 -27.41
CA ASN A 249 -26.54 5.20 -28.69
C ASN A 249 -25.49 5.36 -29.80
N CYS A 250 -25.45 4.42 -30.75
CA CYS A 250 -24.57 4.47 -31.92
C CYS A 250 -25.39 4.37 -33.22
N ILE A 251 -24.72 4.59 -34.35
CA ILE A 251 -25.33 4.55 -35.69
C ILE A 251 -24.56 3.54 -36.55
N VAL A 252 -25.27 2.57 -37.12
CA VAL A 252 -24.71 1.54 -38.00
C VAL A 252 -25.39 1.65 -39.36
N ASN A 253 -24.62 2.05 -40.40
CA ASN A 253 -25.12 2.23 -41.76
C ASN A 253 -26.40 3.12 -41.83
N GLY A 254 -26.42 4.20 -41.05
CA GLY A 254 -27.56 5.13 -40.95
C GLY A 254 -28.65 4.74 -39.93
N TYR A 255 -28.64 3.54 -39.37
CA TYR A 255 -29.64 3.08 -38.40
C TYR A 255 -29.16 3.26 -36.97
N HIS A 256 -30.00 3.84 -36.11
CA HIS A 256 -29.74 3.91 -34.67
C HIS A 256 -29.74 2.52 -34.02
N VAL A 257 -28.79 2.29 -33.12
CA VAL A 257 -28.60 1.06 -32.33
C VAL A 257 -28.25 1.48 -30.89
N LYS A 258 -28.72 0.73 -29.90
CA LYS A 258 -28.17 0.79 -28.54
C LYS A 258 -27.13 -0.31 -28.41
N ALA A 259 -25.87 0.05 -28.19
CA ALA A 259 -24.81 -0.90 -27.89
C ALA A 259 -24.67 -1.04 -26.36
N PHE A 260 -24.62 -2.28 -25.88
CA PHE A 260 -24.19 -2.59 -24.52
C PHE A 260 -22.67 -2.39 -24.43
N VAL A 261 -22.18 -1.81 -23.33
CA VAL A 261 -20.76 -1.59 -23.10
C VAL A 261 -20.28 -2.57 -22.03
N ASP A 262 -19.34 -3.43 -22.43
CA ASP A 262 -18.82 -4.54 -21.64
C ASP A 262 -17.31 -4.63 -21.89
N SER A 263 -16.51 -4.48 -20.81
CA SER A 263 -15.04 -4.58 -20.86
C SER A 263 -14.52 -6.00 -20.63
N GLY A 264 -15.36 -6.94 -20.15
CA GLY A 264 -15.04 -8.36 -20.03
C GLY A 264 -15.27 -9.14 -21.33
N ALA A 265 -16.04 -8.59 -22.27
CA ALA A 265 -16.29 -9.20 -23.57
C ALA A 265 -15.07 -9.15 -24.51
N GLN A 266 -14.40 -10.30 -24.70
CA GLN A 266 -13.25 -10.44 -25.63
C GLN A 266 -13.56 -10.02 -27.09
N MET A 267 -14.83 -10.01 -27.51
CA MET A 267 -15.24 -9.64 -28.86
C MET A 267 -16.56 -8.85 -28.85
N THR A 268 -16.62 -7.77 -29.63
CA THR A 268 -17.88 -7.07 -29.94
C THR A 268 -18.81 -7.98 -30.76
N ILE A 269 -20.01 -8.25 -30.26
CA ILE A 269 -21.00 -9.12 -30.91
C ILE A 269 -22.20 -8.29 -31.40
N MET A 270 -22.72 -8.62 -32.59
CA MET A 270 -23.98 -8.08 -33.11
C MET A 270 -24.95 -9.21 -33.47
N SER A 271 -26.21 -9.08 -33.06
CA SER A 271 -27.25 -10.07 -33.39
C SER A 271 -27.58 -10.06 -34.89
N GLN A 272 -27.94 -11.23 -35.45
CA GLN A 272 -28.33 -11.32 -36.86
C GLN A 272 -29.53 -10.40 -37.20
N ALA A 273 -30.46 -10.22 -36.26
CA ALA A 273 -31.58 -9.30 -36.43
C ALA A 273 -31.10 -7.84 -36.59
N CYS A 274 -30.10 -7.41 -35.82
CA CYS A 274 -29.52 -6.08 -35.96
C CYS A 274 -28.73 -5.93 -37.28
N ALA A 275 -27.93 -6.93 -37.65
CA ALA A 275 -27.18 -6.93 -38.92
C ALA A 275 -28.10 -6.92 -40.17
N LYS A 276 -29.27 -7.59 -40.09
CA LYS A 276 -30.35 -7.49 -41.08
C LYS A 276 -30.97 -6.08 -41.10
N ARG A 277 -31.38 -5.56 -39.95
CA ARG A 277 -32.00 -4.23 -39.82
C ARG A 277 -31.10 -3.10 -40.34
N CYS A 278 -29.79 -3.18 -40.08
CA CYS A 278 -28.82 -2.18 -40.55
C CYS A 278 -28.35 -2.43 -42.00
N ASN A 279 -28.91 -3.42 -42.72
CA ASN A 279 -28.54 -3.77 -44.09
C ASN A 279 -27.04 -4.06 -44.32
N ILE A 280 -26.36 -4.65 -43.32
CA ILE A 280 -24.93 -5.02 -43.40
C ILE A 280 -24.70 -6.53 -43.58
N MET A 281 -25.75 -7.33 -43.76
CA MET A 281 -25.64 -8.78 -44.02
C MET A 281 -24.73 -9.15 -45.20
N ARG A 282 -24.56 -8.24 -46.18
CA ARG A 282 -23.62 -8.36 -47.31
C ARG A 282 -22.14 -8.33 -46.93
N LEU A 283 -21.82 -7.87 -45.71
CA LEU A 283 -20.45 -7.77 -45.17
C LEU A 283 -20.09 -8.94 -44.24
N VAL A 284 -21.01 -9.90 -44.03
CA VAL A 284 -20.83 -11.02 -43.10
C VAL A 284 -20.11 -12.18 -43.79
N ASP A 285 -18.79 -12.26 -43.57
CA ASP A 285 -17.94 -13.33 -44.06
C ASP A 285 -18.23 -14.64 -43.30
N ARG A 286 -18.97 -15.54 -43.96
CA ARG A 286 -19.42 -16.82 -43.40
C ARG A 286 -18.29 -17.84 -43.21
N ARG A 287 -17.07 -17.59 -43.71
CA ARG A 287 -15.90 -18.45 -43.43
C ARG A 287 -15.51 -18.44 -41.95
N TRP A 288 -15.88 -17.37 -41.25
CA TRP A 288 -15.73 -17.19 -39.80
C TRP A 288 -16.97 -17.65 -39.00
N ALA A 289 -17.80 -18.54 -39.56
CA ALA A 289 -18.89 -19.16 -38.82
C ALA A 289 -18.34 -20.17 -37.80
N GLY A 290 -18.96 -20.25 -36.62
CA GLY A 290 -18.45 -21.05 -35.50
C GLY A 290 -19.39 -21.05 -34.30
N ILE A 291 -18.83 -21.30 -33.11
CA ILE A 291 -19.58 -21.28 -31.84
C ILE A 291 -18.83 -20.34 -30.89
N ALA A 292 -19.51 -19.30 -30.42
CA ALA A 292 -19.04 -18.48 -29.31
C ALA A 292 -19.38 -19.17 -27.99
N LYS A 293 -18.44 -19.14 -27.04
CA LYS A 293 -18.63 -19.53 -25.65
C LYS A 293 -18.47 -18.28 -24.77
N GLY A 294 -19.36 -18.11 -23.82
CA GLY A 294 -19.39 -16.99 -22.88
C GLY A 294 -20.56 -17.21 -21.92
N VAL A 295 -21.45 -16.23 -21.81
CA VAL A 295 -22.77 -16.39 -21.17
C VAL A 295 -23.68 -17.26 -22.05
N GLY A 296 -23.41 -18.58 -22.04
CA GLY A 296 -24.01 -19.59 -22.91
C GLY A 296 -23.21 -19.89 -24.18
N THR A 297 -23.76 -20.79 -25.00
CA THR A 297 -23.20 -21.21 -26.30
C THR A 297 -24.10 -20.74 -27.44
N GLN A 298 -23.57 -19.91 -28.34
CA GLN A 298 -24.33 -19.40 -29.49
C GLN A 298 -23.56 -19.54 -30.80
N LYS A 299 -24.29 -19.81 -31.90
CA LYS A 299 -23.72 -20.00 -33.22
C LYS A 299 -23.37 -18.66 -33.88
N ILE A 300 -22.09 -18.43 -34.10
CA ILE A 300 -21.60 -17.32 -34.91
C ILE A 300 -21.86 -17.63 -36.38
N ILE A 301 -22.48 -16.70 -37.09
CA ILE A 301 -22.90 -16.84 -38.49
C ILE A 301 -21.82 -16.42 -39.51
N GLY A 302 -20.74 -15.82 -39.03
CA GLY A 302 -19.70 -15.16 -39.80
C GLY A 302 -19.20 -13.90 -39.08
N ARG A 303 -18.19 -13.24 -39.66
CA ARG A 303 -17.55 -12.02 -39.13
C ARG A 303 -17.79 -10.85 -40.08
N VAL A 304 -17.98 -9.65 -39.54
CA VAL A 304 -17.84 -8.40 -40.31
C VAL A 304 -16.43 -7.88 -40.08
N HIS A 305 -15.75 -7.53 -41.17
CA HIS A 305 -14.41 -6.92 -41.14
C HIS A 305 -14.54 -5.39 -41.18
N LEU A 306 -13.51 -4.66 -40.74
CA LEU A 306 -13.40 -3.21 -40.99
C LEU A 306 -13.06 -2.95 -42.46
#